data_AF-A0A080LTR2-F1
#
_entry.id   AF-A0A080LTR2-F1
#
_cell.length_a   1.000
_cell.length_b   1.000
_cell.length_c   1.000
_cell.angle_alpha   90.00
_cell.angle_beta   90.00
_cell.angle_gamma   90.00
#
_symmetry.space_group_name_H-M   'P 1'
#
loop_
_entity.id
_entity.type
_entity.pdbx_description
1 polymer ?
#
loop_
_entity_poly.entity_id
_entity_poly.type
_entity_poly.pdbx_seq_one_letter_code
_entity_poly.pdbx_strand_id
1 'polypeptide(L)'
;MAIGGRQLLAEDDDAWYVRAGAGENWHQLVRWTLEQGWPGLENLALIPGTVGAAPIQNIGAYGLEIADRFLSLEACDMQSGKTLHIDRAACRFAYRDSVFKQQGWHLDAGRVVTHVTLRLPKAWQPLTGYADLAAELDQQQIANPNARQIAAAVTHVRRRKLPDPAVLPNAGSFFHNPLVDAAAGERLASRFPGLPRYPQVDGRVKLAAGWLIEQSGWKGRNLGPVGMYEKQALVLVNRGGASGAEVIALAKAVQAAVRERFGVELTPEPVFL
;
A
#
# COMPACT_ATOMS: atom_id res chain seq x y z
N MET A 1 12.83 21.93 -2.67
CA MET A 1 13.72 21.39 -1.61
C MET A 1 12.90 20.38 -0.83
N ALA A 2 13.34 19.12 -0.71
CA ALA A 2 12.60 18.08 0.01
C ALA A 2 13.08 18.03 1.47
N ILE A 3 12.19 17.87 2.44
CA ILE A 3 12.56 17.71 3.87
C ILE A 3 13.15 16.29 4.03
N GLY A 4 14.47 16.19 4.03
CA GLY A 4 15.22 14.95 4.23
C GLY A 4 15.68 14.75 5.66
N GLY A 5 16.54 13.77 5.86
CA GLY A 5 17.11 13.38 7.15
C GLY A 5 16.47 12.10 7.69
N ARG A 6 17.32 11.23 8.23
CA ARG A 6 16.94 9.99 8.93
C ARG A 6 17.76 9.92 10.21
N GLN A 7 17.11 9.70 11.35
CA GLN A 7 17.79 9.64 12.63
C GLN A 7 17.11 8.65 13.58
N LEU A 8 17.91 7.98 14.42
CA LEU A 8 17.42 7.37 15.64
C LEU A 8 17.18 8.50 16.64
N LEU A 9 15.92 8.74 16.98
CA LEU A 9 15.54 9.78 17.94
C LEU A 9 15.81 9.33 19.37
N ALA A 10 15.49 8.07 19.67
CA ALA A 10 15.68 7.43 20.97
C ALA A 10 15.56 5.91 20.80
N GLU A 11 15.92 5.18 21.85
CA GLU A 11 15.53 3.79 22.05
C GLU A 11 15.19 3.55 23.52
N ASP A 12 14.34 2.58 23.77
CA ASP A 12 14.06 2.03 25.10
C ASP A 12 14.22 0.50 25.07
N ASP A 13 13.80 -0.19 26.12
CA ASP A 13 13.89 -1.66 26.19
C ASP A 13 13.01 -2.35 25.13
N ASP A 14 11.97 -1.70 24.64
CA ASP A 14 10.96 -2.28 23.77
C ASP A 14 11.16 -1.94 22.29
N ALA A 15 11.72 -0.78 21.95
CA ALA A 15 11.71 -0.27 20.59
C ALA A 15 12.82 0.73 20.25
N TRP A 16 13.06 0.86 18.94
CA TRP A 16 13.79 1.98 18.33
C TRP A 16 12.80 3.00 17.78
N TYR A 17 13.05 4.28 18.07
CA TYR A 17 12.23 5.40 17.59
C TYR A 17 12.94 6.11 16.45
N VAL A 18 12.49 5.86 15.23
CA VAL A 18 13.13 6.37 14.00
C VAL A 18 12.35 7.55 13.46
N ARG A 19 12.99 8.73 13.39
CA ARG A 19 12.41 9.92 12.77
C ARG A 19 13.00 10.13 11.37
N ALA A 20 12.13 10.39 10.40
CA ALA A 20 12.53 10.67 9.03
C ALA A 20 11.77 11.87 8.46
N GLY A 21 12.47 12.68 7.67
CA GLY A 21 11.88 13.78 6.92
C GLY A 21 10.88 13.27 5.87
N ALA A 22 9.80 14.02 5.64
CA ALA A 22 8.70 13.63 4.77
C ALA A 22 9.11 13.43 3.30
N GLY A 23 10.21 14.04 2.87
CA GLY A 23 10.78 13.93 1.53
C GLY A 23 11.70 12.73 1.34
N GLU A 24 12.04 11.99 2.40
CA GLU A 24 12.85 10.77 2.29
C GLU A 24 12.15 9.72 1.40
N ASN A 25 12.93 9.01 0.59
CA ASN A 25 12.41 7.89 -0.17
C ASN A 25 12.08 6.72 0.77
N TRP A 26 10.84 6.21 0.68
CA TRP A 26 10.37 5.16 1.59
C TRP A 26 11.25 3.90 1.54
N HIS A 27 11.55 3.39 0.34
CA HIS A 27 12.35 2.18 0.23
C HIS A 27 13.78 2.36 0.76
N GLN A 28 14.37 3.54 0.57
CA GLN A 28 15.69 3.86 1.15
C GLN A 28 15.66 3.97 2.67
N LEU A 29 14.55 4.42 3.27
CA LEU A 29 14.35 4.36 4.71
C LEU A 29 14.33 2.89 5.18
N VAL A 30 13.53 2.03 4.54
CA VAL A 30 13.48 0.59 4.88
C VAL A 30 14.87 -0.03 4.85
N ARG A 31 15.62 0.16 3.75
CA ARG A 31 16.99 -0.36 3.61
C ARG A 31 17.90 0.13 4.73
N TRP A 32 17.88 1.43 5.00
CA TRP A 32 18.71 2.03 6.04
C TRP A 32 18.38 1.48 7.43
N THR A 33 17.11 1.31 7.81
CA THR A 33 16.75 0.70 9.10
C THR A 33 17.29 -0.72 9.25
N LEU A 34 17.27 -1.52 8.18
CA LEU A 34 17.83 -2.88 8.16
C LEU A 34 19.37 -2.91 8.18
N GLU A 35 20.02 -1.89 7.61
CA GLU A 35 21.47 -1.69 7.69
C GLU A 35 21.90 -1.35 9.13
N GLN A 36 21.12 -0.53 9.84
CA GLN A 36 21.33 -0.19 11.25
C GLN A 36 20.98 -1.33 12.23
N GLY A 37 20.29 -2.38 11.76
CA GLY A 37 19.87 -3.50 12.62
C GLY A 37 18.57 -3.24 13.38
N TRP A 38 17.70 -2.35 12.88
CA TRP A 38 16.39 -2.04 13.44
C TRP A 38 15.29 -2.61 12.54
N PRO A 39 14.99 -3.92 12.63
CA PRO A 39 13.98 -4.55 11.80
C PRO A 39 12.56 -4.07 12.15
N GLY A 40 11.61 -4.33 11.27
CA GLY A 40 10.19 -4.02 11.47
C GLY A 40 9.51 -3.36 10.28
N LEU A 41 10.22 -3.08 9.18
CA LEU A 41 9.69 -2.46 7.95
C LEU A 41 9.89 -3.32 6.69
N GLU A 42 10.53 -4.47 6.79
CA GLU A 42 10.94 -5.34 5.69
C GLU A 42 9.78 -5.76 4.76
N ASN A 43 8.58 -5.98 5.31
CA ASN A 43 7.37 -6.30 4.53
C ASN A 43 6.92 -5.14 3.62
N LEU A 44 7.36 -3.92 3.92
CA LEU A 44 7.05 -2.70 3.16
C LEU A 44 8.17 -2.32 2.18
N ALA A 45 9.13 -3.21 1.95
CA ALA A 45 10.20 -3.00 0.99
C ALA A 45 9.67 -2.78 -0.43
N LEU A 46 10.37 -1.95 -1.20
CA LEU A 46 10.07 -1.60 -2.60
C LEU A 46 8.67 -1.00 -2.82
N ILE A 47 8.08 -0.39 -1.79
CA ILE A 47 6.96 0.55 -1.97
C ILE A 47 7.54 1.89 -2.47
N PRO A 48 7.09 2.41 -3.63
CA PRO A 48 7.51 3.72 -4.12
C PRO A 48 6.98 4.88 -3.27
N GLY A 49 7.50 6.08 -3.54
CA GLY A 49 7.03 7.31 -2.90
C GLY A 49 7.86 7.70 -1.68
N THR A 50 7.31 8.63 -0.91
CA THR A 50 8.02 9.29 0.19
C THR A 50 7.49 8.88 1.56
N VAL A 51 8.32 9.09 2.58
CA VAL A 51 7.95 8.87 3.99
C VAL A 51 6.72 9.69 4.39
N GLY A 52 6.60 10.94 3.93
CA GLY A 52 5.45 11.80 4.27
C GLY A 52 4.13 11.35 3.66
N ALA A 53 4.17 10.69 2.50
CA ALA A 53 2.98 10.14 1.85
C ALA A 53 2.53 8.80 2.47
N ALA A 54 3.44 8.07 3.12
CA ALA A 54 3.19 6.76 3.71
C ALA A 54 1.99 6.72 4.69
N PRO A 55 1.84 7.65 5.65
CA PRO A 55 0.69 7.66 6.55
C PRO A 55 -0.61 8.12 5.88
N ILE A 56 -0.57 8.92 4.81
CA ILE A 56 -1.79 9.47 4.17
C ILE A 56 -2.77 8.38 3.75
N GLN A 57 -2.26 7.30 3.18
CA GLN A 57 -3.06 6.14 2.77
C GLN A 57 -2.74 4.88 3.57
N ASN A 58 -2.10 5.00 4.73
CA ASN A 58 -1.65 3.85 5.53
C ASN A 58 -1.05 2.73 4.66
N ILE A 59 0.09 3.02 4.02
CA ILE A 59 0.71 2.04 3.10
C ILE A 59 0.86 0.67 3.77
N GLY A 60 0.62 -0.39 3.00
CA GLY A 60 0.67 -1.73 3.54
C GLY A 60 0.92 -2.77 2.46
N ALA A 61 1.72 -3.78 2.81
CA ALA A 61 2.03 -4.90 1.95
C ALA A 61 2.44 -6.11 2.80
N TYR A 62 2.17 -7.31 2.29
CA TYR A 62 2.61 -8.58 2.89
C TYR A 62 2.27 -8.72 4.37
N GLY A 63 1.07 -8.29 4.78
CA GLY A 63 0.56 -8.44 6.15
C GLY A 63 1.02 -7.38 7.15
N LEU A 64 1.75 -6.35 6.71
CA LEU A 64 2.12 -5.21 7.53
C LEU A 64 1.50 -3.92 6.97
N GLU A 65 1.05 -3.03 7.84
CA GLU A 65 0.68 -1.66 7.50
C GLU A 65 1.55 -0.68 8.29
N ILE A 66 1.77 0.54 7.78
CA ILE A 66 2.59 1.54 8.50
C ILE A 66 1.98 1.87 9.87
N ALA A 67 0.66 1.80 10.03
CA ALA A 67 -0.02 1.98 11.31
C ALA A 67 0.51 1.06 12.43
N ASP A 68 1.07 -0.11 12.09
CA ASP A 68 1.63 -1.05 13.05
C ASP A 68 3.03 -0.64 13.55
N ARG A 69 3.66 0.32 12.87
CA ARG A 69 5.00 0.84 13.15
C ARG A 69 5.00 2.35 13.34
N PHE A 70 3.84 2.99 13.34
CA PHE A 70 3.70 4.44 13.43
C PHE A 70 3.62 4.88 14.88
N LEU A 71 4.40 5.91 15.26
CA LEU A 71 4.27 6.59 16.55
C LEU A 71 3.51 7.92 16.38
N SER A 72 4.05 8.80 15.55
CA SER A 72 3.53 10.15 15.35
C SER A 72 4.04 10.77 14.05
N LEU A 73 3.43 11.87 13.65
CA LEU A 73 3.96 12.74 12.60
C LEU A 73 3.87 14.22 12.99
N GLU A 74 4.67 15.01 12.30
CA GLU A 74 4.64 16.46 12.31
C GLU A 74 4.10 16.94 10.95
N ALA A 75 3.21 17.93 10.98
CA ALA A 75 2.71 18.59 9.78
C ALA A 75 2.76 20.11 9.96
N CYS A 76 2.92 20.84 8.85
CA CYS A 76 2.79 22.30 8.83
C CYS A 76 1.39 22.66 8.34
N ASP A 77 0.67 23.49 9.09
CA ASP A 77 -0.52 24.17 8.62
C ASP A 77 -0.09 25.38 7.75
N MET A 78 -0.37 25.32 6.45
CA MET A 78 0.18 26.27 5.49
C MET A 78 -0.45 27.67 5.58
N GLN A 79 -1.61 27.80 6.24
CA GLN A 79 -2.26 29.09 6.45
C GLN A 79 -1.66 29.83 7.66
N SER A 80 -1.44 29.11 8.75
CA SER A 80 -0.96 29.70 10.01
C SER A 80 0.55 29.58 10.23
N GLY A 81 1.24 28.72 9.47
CA GLY A 81 2.64 28.37 9.65
C GLY A 81 2.92 27.52 10.90
N LYS A 82 1.89 27.07 11.61
CA LYS A 82 2.04 26.32 12.86
C LYS A 82 2.35 24.86 12.60
N THR A 83 3.20 24.28 13.45
CA THR A 83 3.44 22.84 13.49
C THR A 83 2.32 22.14 14.24
N LEU A 84 1.73 21.12 13.60
CA LEU A 84 0.77 20.18 14.15
C LEU A 84 1.51 18.89 14.50
N HIS A 85 1.28 18.38 15.71
CA HIS A 85 1.76 17.07 16.14
C HIS A 85 0.57 16.11 16.21
N ILE A 86 0.69 14.97 15.52
CA ILE A 86 -0.42 14.03 15.37
C ILE A 86 0.09 12.65 15.76
N ASP A 87 -0.46 12.11 16.83
CA ASP A 87 -0.15 10.76 17.28
C ASP A 87 -0.89 9.70 16.46
N ARG A 88 -0.53 8.44 16.69
CA ARG A 88 -1.16 7.28 16.03
C ARG A 88 -2.69 7.24 16.19
N ALA A 89 -3.22 7.57 17.36
CA ALA A 89 -4.66 7.49 17.62
C ALA A 89 -5.42 8.55 16.81
N ALA A 90 -4.89 9.77 16.75
CA ALA A 90 -5.44 10.88 15.99
C ALA A 90 -5.40 10.64 14.47
N CYS A 91 -4.46 9.83 13.98
CA CYS A 91 -4.37 9.47 12.56
C CYS A 91 -5.56 8.65 12.05
N ARG A 92 -6.29 7.95 12.94
CA ARG A 92 -7.47 7.12 12.61
C ARG A 92 -7.22 6.20 11.41
N PHE A 93 -6.09 5.50 11.41
CA PHE A 93 -5.72 4.61 10.31
C PHE A 93 -6.76 3.51 10.10
N ALA A 94 -7.02 3.22 8.83
CA ALA A 94 -7.79 2.08 8.39
C ALA A 94 -7.17 1.53 7.08
N TYR A 95 -7.76 0.48 6.52
CA TYR A 95 -7.28 -0.11 5.28
C TYR A 95 -7.27 0.94 4.15
N ARG A 96 -6.06 1.31 3.69
CA ARG A 96 -5.83 2.33 2.65
C ARG A 96 -6.39 3.72 2.95
N ASP A 97 -6.55 4.04 4.23
CA ASP A 97 -7.22 5.25 4.67
C ASP A 97 -6.63 5.83 5.97
N SER A 98 -6.85 7.12 6.16
CA SER A 98 -6.47 7.88 7.35
C SER A 98 -7.34 9.13 7.48
N VAL A 99 -7.28 9.79 8.64
CA VAL A 99 -7.91 11.10 8.84
C VAL A 99 -7.43 12.13 7.81
N PHE A 100 -6.19 12.03 7.34
CA PHE A 100 -5.61 12.96 6.35
C PHE A 100 -6.28 12.83 4.99
N LYS A 101 -6.61 11.59 4.60
CA LYS A 101 -7.34 11.31 3.37
C LYS A 101 -8.80 11.75 3.51
N GLN A 102 -9.44 11.41 4.62
CA GLN A 102 -10.82 11.80 4.93
C GLN A 102 -11.04 13.32 4.95
N GLN A 103 -10.05 14.07 5.46
CA GLN A 103 -10.11 15.53 5.52
C GLN A 103 -9.51 16.21 4.28
N GLY A 104 -9.12 15.47 3.24
CA GLY A 104 -8.66 16.06 1.98
C GLY A 104 -7.29 16.75 2.04
N TRP A 105 -6.42 16.46 3.02
CA TRP A 105 -5.10 17.11 3.13
C TRP A 105 -4.22 16.91 1.88
N HIS A 106 -4.48 15.83 1.15
CA HIS A 106 -3.80 15.45 -0.07
C HIS A 106 -4.36 16.14 -1.33
N LEU A 107 -5.40 16.97 -1.20
CA LEU A 107 -6.10 17.62 -2.33
C LEU A 107 -5.82 19.11 -2.43
N ASP A 108 -5.65 19.80 -1.30
CA ASP A 108 -5.56 21.27 -1.26
C ASP A 108 -4.18 21.81 -0.82
N ALA A 109 -3.29 20.93 -0.38
CA ALA A 109 -2.00 21.27 0.21
C ALA A 109 -2.08 22.26 1.40
N GLY A 110 -3.24 22.37 2.06
CA GLY A 110 -3.43 23.24 3.23
C GLY A 110 -2.63 22.76 4.45
N ARG A 111 -2.28 21.47 4.47
CA ARG A 111 -1.44 20.86 5.51
C ARG A 111 -0.43 19.91 4.89
N VAL A 112 0.84 20.08 5.25
CA VAL A 112 1.96 19.33 4.66
C VAL A 112 2.68 18.55 5.74
N VAL A 113 2.73 17.22 5.62
CA VAL A 113 3.52 16.37 6.51
C VAL A 113 5.01 16.73 6.34
N THR A 114 5.70 17.00 7.44
CA THR A 114 7.13 17.38 7.44
C THR A 114 8.03 16.27 7.95
N HIS A 115 7.59 15.51 8.96
CA HIS A 115 8.34 14.40 9.52
C HIS A 115 7.41 13.28 9.99
N VAL A 116 7.90 12.06 9.96
CA VAL A 116 7.23 10.87 10.52
C VAL A 116 8.17 10.20 11.49
N THR A 117 7.65 9.82 12.66
CA THR A 117 8.35 9.00 13.65
C THR A 117 7.72 7.62 13.70
N LEU A 118 8.56 6.60 13.51
CA LEU A 118 8.22 5.19 13.55
C LEU A 118 8.70 4.57 14.85
N ARG A 119 7.94 3.63 15.39
CA ARG A 119 8.30 2.77 16.52
C ARG A 119 8.57 1.36 16.00
N LEU A 120 9.83 0.94 16.00
CA LEU A 120 10.26 -0.37 15.51
C LEU A 120 10.54 -1.29 16.71
N PRO A 121 9.84 -2.43 16.85
CA PRO A 121 9.94 -3.28 18.04
C PRO A 121 11.28 -4.05 18.09
N LYS A 122 11.92 -4.06 19.27
CA LYS A 122 13.11 -4.88 19.57
C LYS A 122 12.79 -6.37 19.66
N ALA A 123 11.61 -6.70 20.21
CA ALA A 123 11.04 -8.04 20.17
C ALA A 123 10.49 -8.36 18.76
N TRP A 124 11.40 -8.43 17.79
CA TRP A 124 11.06 -8.63 16.39
C TRP A 124 10.47 -10.01 16.13
N GLN A 125 9.42 -10.05 15.29
CA GLN A 125 8.80 -11.28 14.82
C GLN A 125 8.66 -11.24 13.29
N PRO A 126 9.04 -12.31 12.57
CA PRO A 126 8.93 -12.37 11.13
C PRO A 126 7.46 -12.46 10.68
N LEU A 127 7.05 -11.62 9.74
CA LEU A 127 5.72 -11.68 9.13
C LEU A 127 5.80 -12.38 7.77
N THR A 128 5.58 -13.69 7.76
CA THR A 128 5.72 -14.54 6.56
C THR A 128 4.40 -15.12 6.05
N GLY A 129 3.28 -14.92 6.77
CA GLY A 129 2.00 -15.56 6.47
C GLY A 129 1.29 -15.10 5.19
N TYR A 130 1.80 -14.10 4.47
CA TYR A 130 1.23 -13.70 3.19
C TYR A 130 1.60 -14.71 2.10
N ALA A 131 0.61 -15.30 1.43
CA ALA A 131 0.80 -16.49 0.57
C ALA A 131 1.96 -16.37 -0.44
N ASP A 132 2.07 -15.24 -1.14
CA ASP A 132 3.14 -15.03 -2.12
C ASP A 132 4.54 -14.95 -1.49
N LEU A 133 4.63 -14.41 -0.26
CA LEU A 133 5.88 -14.31 0.47
C LEU A 133 6.27 -15.67 1.05
N ALA A 134 5.32 -16.40 1.64
CA ALA A 134 5.53 -17.77 2.11
C ALA A 134 6.06 -18.67 0.98
N ALA A 135 5.39 -18.66 -0.18
CA ALA A 135 5.81 -19.46 -1.33
C ALA A 135 7.21 -19.10 -1.83
N GLU A 136 7.58 -17.82 -1.80
CA GLU A 136 8.93 -17.38 -2.18
C GLU A 136 10.01 -17.87 -1.19
N LEU A 137 9.73 -17.78 0.11
CA LEU A 137 10.64 -18.26 1.16
C LEU A 137 10.79 -19.79 1.11
N ASP A 138 9.71 -20.51 0.87
CA ASP A 138 9.72 -21.97 0.68
C ASP A 138 10.54 -22.37 -0.54
N GLN A 139 10.38 -21.67 -1.67
CA GLN A 139 11.18 -21.89 -2.88
C GLN A 139 12.68 -21.66 -2.64
N GLN A 140 13.02 -20.70 -1.79
CA GLN A 140 14.41 -20.42 -1.38
C GLN A 140 14.89 -21.32 -0.22
N GLN A 141 14.05 -22.24 0.27
CA GLN A 141 14.33 -23.16 1.37
C GLN A 141 14.70 -22.43 2.68
N ILE A 142 14.08 -21.27 2.94
CA ILE A 142 14.33 -20.46 4.14
C ILE A 142 13.21 -20.67 5.16
N ALA A 143 13.43 -21.57 6.11
CA ALA A 143 12.44 -21.86 7.16
C ALA A 143 12.34 -20.76 8.24
N ASN A 144 13.47 -20.14 8.62
CA ASN A 144 13.56 -19.12 9.66
C ASN A 144 14.25 -17.86 9.10
N PRO A 145 13.56 -17.05 8.28
CA PRO A 145 14.18 -15.90 7.65
C PRO A 145 14.47 -14.80 8.67
N ASN A 146 15.59 -14.11 8.51
CA ASN A 146 15.81 -12.81 9.15
C ASN A 146 15.15 -11.67 8.36
N ALA A 147 15.06 -10.47 8.93
CA ALA A 147 14.41 -9.31 8.30
C ALA A 147 15.00 -8.94 6.92
N ARG A 148 16.31 -9.11 6.71
CA ARG A 148 16.95 -8.84 5.40
C ARG A 148 16.51 -9.86 4.35
N GLN A 149 16.38 -11.13 4.73
CA GLN A 149 15.87 -12.19 3.84
C GLN A 149 14.39 -11.94 3.49
N ILE A 150 13.57 -11.51 4.45
CA ILE A 150 12.17 -11.11 4.16
C ILE A 150 12.14 -9.94 3.19
N ALA A 151 12.92 -8.88 3.42
CA ALA A 151 12.97 -7.72 2.51
C ALA A 151 13.41 -8.11 1.09
N ALA A 152 14.38 -9.03 0.96
CA ALA A 152 14.84 -9.56 -0.31
C ALA A 152 13.75 -10.38 -1.02
N ALA A 153 13.08 -11.29 -0.31
CA ALA A 153 11.98 -12.09 -0.83
C ALA A 153 10.80 -11.20 -1.28
N VAL A 154 10.40 -10.22 -0.47
CA VAL A 154 9.40 -9.21 -0.83
C VAL A 154 9.79 -8.47 -2.09
N THR A 155 11.04 -8.00 -2.18
CA THR A 155 11.55 -7.30 -3.36
C THR A 155 11.50 -8.18 -4.61
N HIS A 156 11.86 -9.47 -4.50
CA HIS A 156 11.79 -10.41 -5.60
C HIS A 156 10.35 -10.62 -6.08
N VAL A 157 9.42 -10.91 -5.17
CA VAL A 157 8.00 -11.08 -5.49
C VAL A 157 7.43 -9.84 -6.16
N ARG A 158 7.74 -8.64 -5.63
CA ARG A 158 7.26 -7.37 -6.19
C ARG A 158 7.79 -7.13 -7.60
N ARG A 159 9.09 -7.33 -7.86
CA ARG A 159 9.68 -7.19 -9.20
C ARG A 159 9.12 -8.18 -10.21
N ARG A 160 8.72 -9.39 -9.78
CA ARG A 160 8.07 -10.38 -10.64
C ARG A 160 6.66 -9.97 -11.06
N LYS A 161 5.91 -9.34 -10.14
CA LYS A 161 4.46 -9.06 -10.32
C LYS A 161 4.13 -7.63 -10.73
N LEU A 162 4.93 -6.66 -10.36
CA LEU A 162 4.65 -5.24 -10.56
C LEU A 162 5.56 -4.68 -11.66
N PRO A 163 5.00 -3.93 -12.63
CA PRO A 163 5.82 -3.28 -13.63
C PRO A 163 6.57 -2.10 -13.01
N ASP A 164 7.84 -1.94 -13.38
CA ASP A 164 8.62 -0.77 -13.02
C ASP A 164 8.00 0.48 -13.66
N PRO A 165 7.53 1.47 -12.87
CA PRO A 165 6.93 2.69 -13.42
C PRO A 165 7.85 3.49 -14.36
N ALA A 166 9.17 3.34 -14.25
CA ALA A 166 10.12 3.98 -15.16
C ALA A 166 10.14 3.32 -16.56
N VAL A 167 9.73 2.06 -16.66
CA VAL A 167 9.69 1.30 -17.93
C VAL A 167 8.28 1.24 -18.49
N LEU A 168 7.30 0.98 -17.62
CA LEU A 168 5.89 0.88 -17.96
C LEU A 168 5.08 1.70 -16.94
N PRO A 169 4.79 2.99 -17.23
CA PRO A 169 4.22 3.91 -16.26
C PRO A 169 2.90 3.41 -15.67
N ASN A 170 2.81 3.43 -14.35
CA ASN A 170 1.67 2.98 -13.57
C ASN A 170 1.68 3.61 -12.17
N ALA A 171 0.55 3.55 -11.47
CA ALA A 171 0.39 4.02 -10.10
C ALA A 171 0.26 2.87 -9.08
N GLY A 172 0.82 1.69 -9.39
CA GLY A 172 0.64 0.49 -8.58
C GLY A 172 -0.75 -0.12 -8.74
N SER A 173 -1.29 -0.68 -7.65
CA SER A 173 -2.67 -1.20 -7.65
C SER A 173 -3.63 -0.02 -7.80
N PHE A 174 -4.43 -0.03 -8.87
CA PHE A 174 -5.28 1.09 -9.23
C PHE A 174 -6.59 1.11 -8.43
N PHE A 175 -7.02 -0.03 -7.89
CA PHE A 175 -8.25 -0.15 -7.11
C PHE A 175 -7.95 -0.73 -5.72
N HIS A 176 -8.70 -0.26 -4.72
CA HIS A 176 -8.76 -0.90 -3.41
C HIS A 176 -9.42 -2.28 -3.49
N ASN A 177 -9.06 -3.15 -2.55
CA ASN A 177 -9.82 -4.37 -2.32
C ASN A 177 -11.17 -4.02 -1.66
N PRO A 178 -12.33 -4.35 -2.26
CA PRO A 178 -13.61 -3.96 -1.72
C PRO A 178 -13.94 -4.71 -0.43
N LEU A 179 -14.54 -3.99 0.52
CA LEU A 179 -15.10 -4.54 1.76
C LEU A 179 -16.60 -4.71 1.60
N VAL A 180 -17.08 -5.92 1.84
CA VAL A 180 -18.51 -6.26 1.79
C VAL A 180 -18.96 -6.82 3.14
N ASP A 181 -20.25 -6.77 3.43
CA ASP A 181 -20.79 -7.47 4.60
C ASP A 181 -20.65 -9.00 4.47
N ALA A 182 -20.74 -9.72 5.59
CA ALA A 182 -20.57 -11.17 5.64
C ALA A 182 -21.57 -11.90 4.71
N ALA A 183 -22.83 -11.48 4.69
CA ALA A 183 -23.87 -12.11 3.89
C ALA A 183 -23.62 -11.95 2.38
N ALA A 184 -23.14 -10.78 1.94
CA ALA A 184 -22.71 -10.53 0.57
C ALA A 184 -21.49 -11.37 0.21
N GLY A 185 -20.52 -11.47 1.13
CA GLY A 185 -19.35 -12.33 0.97
C GLY A 185 -19.68 -13.82 0.83
N GLU A 186 -20.71 -14.31 1.52
CA GLU A 186 -21.22 -15.69 1.39
C GLU A 186 -21.98 -15.92 0.09
N ARG A 187 -22.87 -15.01 -0.30
CA ARG A 187 -23.59 -15.07 -1.59
C ARG A 187 -22.61 -15.10 -2.76
N LEU A 188 -21.60 -14.23 -2.73
CA LEU A 188 -20.56 -14.18 -3.77
C LEU A 188 -19.74 -15.47 -3.81
N ALA A 189 -19.32 -16.01 -2.67
CA ALA A 189 -18.56 -17.25 -2.64
C ALA A 189 -19.35 -18.46 -3.17
N SER A 190 -20.65 -18.49 -2.91
CA SER A 190 -21.54 -19.55 -3.40
C SER A 190 -21.69 -19.50 -4.92
N ARG A 191 -21.81 -18.30 -5.49
CA ARG A 191 -21.92 -18.09 -6.94
C ARG A 191 -20.58 -18.21 -7.66
N PHE A 192 -19.48 -17.90 -6.99
CA PHE A 192 -18.14 -17.86 -7.56
C PHE A 192 -17.15 -18.69 -6.73
N PRO A 193 -17.15 -20.02 -6.90
CA PRO A 193 -16.20 -20.91 -6.24
C PRO A 193 -14.76 -20.48 -6.56
N GLY A 194 -13.96 -20.21 -5.53
CA GLY A 194 -12.57 -19.74 -5.67
C GLY A 194 -12.36 -18.23 -5.50
N LEU A 195 -13.40 -17.44 -5.24
CA LEU A 195 -13.26 -16.02 -4.85
C LEU A 195 -12.42 -15.91 -3.55
N PRO A 196 -11.25 -15.25 -3.58
CA PRO A 196 -10.47 -15.03 -2.36
C PRO A 196 -11.20 -14.06 -1.43
N ARG A 197 -11.32 -14.46 -0.16
CA ARG A 197 -12.00 -13.73 0.91
C ARG A 197 -11.11 -13.63 2.13
N TYR A 198 -11.00 -12.44 2.69
CA TYR A 198 -10.22 -12.19 3.90
C TYR A 198 -11.17 -11.60 4.95
N PRO A 199 -11.62 -12.41 5.94
CA PRO A 199 -12.42 -11.91 7.06
C PRO A 199 -11.71 -10.76 7.77
N GLN A 200 -12.47 -9.73 8.17
CA GLN A 200 -11.98 -8.60 8.95
C GLN A 200 -12.52 -8.68 10.38
N VAL A 201 -11.87 -7.97 11.30
CA VAL A 201 -12.20 -7.99 12.74
C VAL A 201 -13.60 -7.42 13.02
N ASP A 202 -14.07 -6.51 12.17
CA ASP A 202 -15.39 -5.89 12.25
C ASP A 202 -16.52 -6.75 11.63
N GLY A 203 -16.21 -7.98 11.23
CA GLY A 203 -17.16 -8.93 10.63
C GLY A 203 -17.38 -8.71 9.13
N ARG A 204 -16.80 -7.67 8.51
CA ARG A 204 -16.81 -7.53 7.05
C ARG A 204 -15.84 -8.50 6.40
N VAL A 205 -15.99 -8.67 5.10
CA VAL A 205 -15.14 -9.52 4.27
C VAL A 205 -14.47 -8.66 3.22
N LYS A 206 -13.13 -8.69 3.17
CA LYS A 206 -12.35 -8.06 2.11
C LYS A 206 -12.22 -9.03 0.94
N LEU A 207 -12.57 -8.60 -0.26
CA LEU A 207 -12.46 -9.39 -1.48
C LEU A 207 -11.19 -9.01 -2.26
N ALA A 208 -10.60 -9.95 -3.00
CA ALA A 208 -9.46 -9.63 -3.87
C ALA A 208 -9.92 -8.93 -5.17
N ALA A 209 -9.70 -7.61 -5.27
CA ALA A 209 -10.06 -6.84 -6.46
C ALA A 209 -9.36 -7.34 -7.73
N GLY A 210 -8.09 -7.76 -7.63
CA GLY A 210 -7.37 -8.34 -8.77
C GLY A 210 -8.03 -9.60 -9.32
N TRP A 211 -8.57 -10.45 -8.43
CA TRP A 211 -9.32 -11.63 -8.85
C TRP A 211 -10.62 -11.23 -9.55
N LEU A 212 -11.37 -10.26 -9.01
CA LEU A 212 -12.60 -9.76 -9.65
C LEU A 212 -12.32 -9.20 -11.05
N ILE A 213 -11.28 -8.39 -11.22
CA ILE A 213 -10.89 -7.80 -12.51
C ILE A 213 -10.44 -8.87 -13.50
N GLU A 214 -9.62 -9.83 -13.06
CA GLU A 214 -9.17 -10.96 -13.88
C GLU A 214 -10.35 -11.80 -14.36
N GLN A 215 -11.27 -12.13 -13.45
CA GLN A 215 -12.46 -12.90 -13.80
C GLN A 215 -13.39 -12.11 -14.73
N SER A 216 -13.46 -10.79 -14.63
CA SER A 216 -14.16 -9.93 -15.61
C SER A 216 -13.43 -9.78 -16.96
N GLY A 217 -12.33 -10.53 -17.20
CA GLY A 217 -11.64 -10.59 -18.49
C GLY A 217 -10.77 -9.38 -18.81
N TRP A 218 -10.38 -8.59 -17.79
CA TRP A 218 -9.63 -7.36 -18.00
C TRP A 218 -8.12 -7.53 -17.86
N LYS A 219 -7.62 -8.59 -17.21
CA LYS A 219 -6.17 -8.82 -17.08
C LYS A 219 -5.51 -8.94 -18.45
N GLY A 220 -4.52 -8.08 -18.72
CA GLY A 220 -3.84 -8.02 -20.02
C GLY A 220 -4.62 -7.30 -21.13
N ARG A 221 -5.85 -6.83 -20.87
CA ARG A 221 -6.68 -6.13 -21.86
C ARG A 221 -6.30 -4.65 -21.92
N ASN A 222 -6.22 -4.13 -23.15
CA ASN A 222 -5.97 -2.71 -23.42
C ASN A 222 -7.25 -2.00 -23.89
N LEU A 223 -7.28 -0.69 -23.68
CA LEU A 223 -8.22 0.27 -24.25
C LEU A 223 -7.42 1.47 -24.77
N GLY A 224 -7.08 1.45 -26.05
CA GLY A 224 -6.17 2.44 -26.63
C GLY A 224 -4.76 2.36 -25.99
N PRO A 225 -4.16 3.48 -25.57
CA PRO A 225 -2.81 3.52 -25.00
C PRO A 225 -2.72 3.08 -23.54
N VAL A 226 -3.83 2.71 -22.90
CA VAL A 226 -3.86 2.20 -21.52
C VAL A 226 -4.34 0.75 -21.47
N GLY A 227 -4.02 0.03 -20.40
CA GLY A 227 -4.55 -1.32 -20.18
C GLY A 227 -4.36 -1.81 -18.76
N MET A 228 -4.93 -2.98 -18.43
CA MET A 228 -4.60 -3.67 -17.19
C MET A 228 -3.42 -4.62 -17.43
N TYR A 229 -2.49 -4.67 -16.49
CA TYR A 229 -1.24 -5.40 -16.63
C TYR A 229 -1.46 -6.92 -16.67
N GLU A 230 -0.77 -7.59 -17.59
CA GLU A 230 -0.90 -9.02 -17.85
C GLU A 230 -0.43 -9.90 -16.68
N LYS A 231 0.52 -9.42 -15.85
CA LYS A 231 1.01 -10.18 -14.68
C LYS A 231 0.28 -9.84 -13.39
N GLN A 232 -0.45 -8.73 -13.33
CA GLN A 232 -1.16 -8.28 -12.15
C GLN A 232 -2.39 -7.44 -12.53
N ALA A 233 -3.58 -8.04 -12.42
CA ALA A 233 -4.83 -7.44 -12.89
C ALA A 233 -5.23 -6.15 -12.15
N LEU A 234 -4.64 -5.86 -10.99
CA LEU A 234 -4.88 -4.60 -10.28
C LEU A 234 -4.13 -3.41 -10.86
N VAL A 235 -3.10 -3.63 -11.67
CA VAL A 235 -2.22 -2.55 -12.14
C VAL A 235 -2.72 -2.04 -13.48
N LEU A 236 -3.13 -0.77 -13.51
CA LEU A 236 -3.39 -0.05 -14.76
C LEU A 236 -2.06 0.53 -15.27
N VAL A 237 -1.76 0.29 -16.55
CA VAL A 237 -0.51 0.71 -17.18
C VAL A 237 -0.77 1.65 -18.36
N ASN A 238 0.13 2.61 -18.53
CA ASN A 238 0.24 3.44 -19.72
C ASN A 238 1.24 2.79 -20.67
N ARG A 239 0.79 2.38 -21.86
CA ARG A 239 1.61 1.75 -22.92
C ARG A 239 2.32 2.78 -23.81
N GLY A 240 2.14 4.07 -23.54
CA GLY A 240 2.78 5.18 -24.25
C GLY A 240 1.75 6.22 -24.70
N GLY A 241 2.01 7.49 -24.39
CA GLY A 241 1.21 8.62 -24.89
C GLY A 241 -0.20 8.77 -24.30
N ALA A 242 -0.57 7.99 -23.28
CA ALA A 242 -1.90 8.10 -22.69
C ALA A 242 -2.16 9.44 -21.97
N SER A 243 -3.38 9.94 -22.14
CA SER A 243 -3.95 11.05 -21.39
C SER A 243 -4.63 10.59 -20.10
N GLY A 244 -4.84 11.52 -19.16
CA GLY A 244 -5.63 11.25 -17.94
C GLY A 244 -7.08 10.84 -18.24
N ALA A 245 -7.67 11.36 -19.31
CA ALA A 245 -9.02 10.99 -19.74
C ALA A 245 -9.11 9.51 -20.17
N GLU A 246 -8.09 9.00 -20.85
CA GLU A 246 -8.03 7.58 -21.24
C GLU A 246 -7.84 6.66 -20.04
N VAL A 247 -7.02 7.08 -19.05
CA VAL A 247 -6.89 6.38 -17.77
C VAL A 247 -8.25 6.29 -17.06
N ILE A 248 -8.99 7.41 -16.98
CA ILE A 248 -10.33 7.46 -16.38
C ILE A 248 -11.31 6.56 -17.15
N ALA A 249 -11.28 6.59 -18.48
CA ALA A 249 -12.16 5.79 -19.32
C ALA A 249 -11.94 4.29 -19.09
N LEU A 250 -10.69 3.83 -19.06
CA LEU A 250 -10.35 2.46 -18.73
C LEU A 250 -10.80 2.07 -17.32
N ALA A 251 -10.53 2.93 -16.32
CA ALA A 251 -10.94 2.68 -14.94
C ALA A 251 -12.46 2.48 -14.83
N LYS A 252 -13.25 3.34 -15.47
CA LYS A 252 -14.72 3.24 -15.52
C LYS A 252 -15.19 1.96 -16.22
N ALA A 253 -14.52 1.55 -17.29
CA ALA A 253 -14.86 0.32 -18.00
C ALA A 253 -14.61 -0.93 -17.13
N VAL A 254 -13.51 -0.95 -16.37
CA VAL A 254 -13.21 -2.02 -15.41
C VAL A 254 -14.23 -2.04 -14.27
N GLN A 255 -14.54 -0.88 -13.68
CA GLN A 255 -15.57 -0.76 -12.64
C GLN A 255 -16.93 -1.28 -13.12
N ALA A 256 -17.37 -0.88 -14.32
CA ALA A 256 -18.62 -1.32 -14.90
C ALA A 256 -18.67 -2.85 -15.08
N ALA A 257 -17.60 -3.46 -15.60
CA ALA A 257 -17.54 -4.90 -15.81
C ALA A 257 -17.51 -5.71 -14.50
N VAL A 258 -16.86 -5.19 -13.45
CA VAL A 258 -16.87 -5.84 -12.13
C VAL A 258 -18.24 -5.69 -11.47
N ARG A 259 -18.88 -4.52 -11.58
CA ARG A 259 -20.23 -4.30 -11.09
C ARG A 259 -21.27 -5.17 -11.80
N GLU A 260 -21.23 -5.25 -13.12
CA GLU A 260 -22.15 -6.07 -13.91
C GLU A 260 -22.06 -7.55 -13.53
N ARG A 261 -20.83 -8.07 -13.37
CA ARG A 261 -20.62 -9.49 -13.09
C ARG A 261 -20.87 -9.86 -11.62
N PHE A 262 -20.39 -9.04 -10.69
CA PHE A 262 -20.35 -9.37 -9.26
C PHE A 262 -21.29 -8.52 -8.40
N GLY A 263 -21.81 -7.40 -8.90
CA GLY A 263 -22.53 -6.42 -8.07
C GLY A 263 -21.62 -5.73 -7.05
N VAL A 264 -20.31 -5.67 -7.33
CA VAL A 264 -19.30 -5.07 -6.44
C VAL A 264 -18.77 -3.80 -7.07
N GLU A 265 -18.76 -2.71 -6.30
CA GLU A 265 -18.13 -1.45 -6.70
C GLU A 265 -16.64 -1.47 -6.37
N LEU A 266 -15.80 -1.03 -7.31
CA LEU A 266 -14.38 -0.81 -7.08
C LEU A 266 -14.11 0.68 -6.88
N THR A 267 -13.30 1.01 -5.88
CA THR A 267 -12.88 2.39 -5.62
C THR A 267 -11.42 2.57 -6.04
N PRO A 268 -11.09 3.58 -6.87
CA PRO A 268 -9.70 3.88 -7.22
C PRO A 268 -8.85 4.21 -5.98
N GLU A 269 -7.60 3.75 -5.98
CA GLU A 269 -6.59 4.06 -4.97
C GLU A 269 -5.80 5.35 -5.28
N PRO A 270 -5.41 5.62 -6.55
CA PRO A 270 -4.75 6.88 -6.90
C PRO A 270 -5.64 8.10 -6.71
N VAL A 271 -5.00 9.23 -6.42
CA VAL A 271 -5.64 10.55 -6.32
C VAL A 271 -5.82 11.14 -7.72
N PHE A 272 -7.01 11.65 -8.01
CA PHE A 272 -7.30 12.41 -9.23
C PHE A 272 -7.25 13.90 -8.87
N LEU A 273 -6.45 14.65 -9.63
CA LEU A 273 -6.27 16.10 -9.48
C LEU A 273 -7.03 16.86 -10.57
#